data_AF-A0A3S1HI66-F1
#
_entry.id   AF-A0A3S1HI66-F1
#
_cell.length_a   1.000
_cell.length_b   1.000
_cell.length_c   1.000
_cell.angle_alpha   90.00
_cell.angle_beta   90.00
_cell.angle_gamma   90.00
#
_symmetry.space_group_name_H-M   'P 1'
#
loop_
_entity.id
_entity.type
_entity.pdbx_description
1 polymer ?
#
loop_
_entity_poly.entity_id
_entity_poly.type
_entity_poly.pdbx_seq_one_letter_code
_entity_poly.pdbx_strand_id
1 'polypeptide(L)'
;MGNLVCGFNSTQMSSLDSAAVDGASNDLASVTCLTSEQLIVLANKIVEVQGTDWTSVTTDTVSNLGILAGGLPVSVLEDLGPDQIASITTAAIAAINPNTFAT
;
A
#
# COMPACT_ATOMS: atom_id res chain seq x y z
N MET A 1 -2.80 13.16 7.59
CA MET A 1 -2.83 12.08 8.63
C MET A 1 -1.47 11.38 8.87
N GLY A 2 -0.41 11.73 8.11
CA GLY A 2 0.82 10.93 8.06
C GLY A 2 1.57 10.66 9.36
N ASN A 3 1.66 11.62 10.29
CA ASN A 3 2.47 11.41 11.51
C ASN A 3 1.69 10.77 12.68
N LEU A 4 0.35 10.75 12.61
CA LEU A 4 -0.49 10.14 13.66
C LEU A 4 -0.46 8.62 13.59
N VAL A 5 -0.42 8.06 12.37
CA VAL A 5 -0.39 6.61 12.15
C VAL A 5 0.88 5.96 12.70
N CYS A 6 1.96 6.72 12.88
CA CYS A 6 3.19 6.24 13.51
C CYS A 6 3.01 5.74 14.94
N GLY A 7 1.96 6.20 15.64
CA GLY A 7 1.68 5.77 17.02
C GLY A 7 0.77 4.53 17.11
N PHE A 8 0.25 4.03 15.99
CA PHE A 8 -0.73 2.94 15.98
C PHE A 8 -0.03 1.61 15.70
N ASN A 9 -0.47 0.51 16.31
CA ASN A 9 -0.08 -0.82 15.86
C ASN A 9 -1.00 -1.32 14.73
N SER A 10 -0.65 -2.46 14.11
CA SER A 10 -1.41 -3.07 13.01
C SER A 10 -2.87 -3.36 13.38
N THR A 11 -3.15 -3.77 14.61
CA THR A 11 -4.53 -4.00 15.11
C THR A 11 -5.33 -2.71 15.23
N GLN A 12 -4.71 -1.61 15.66
CA GLN A 12 -5.37 -0.30 15.70
C GLN A 12 -5.63 0.22 14.29
N MET A 13 -4.70 -0.01 13.35
CA MET A 13 -4.87 0.36 11.95
C MET A 13 -5.98 -0.43 11.25
N SER A 14 -6.18 -1.71 11.60
CA SER A 14 -7.24 -2.53 10.99
C SER A 14 -8.64 -2.04 11.36
N SER A 15 -8.75 -1.29 12.46
CA SER A 15 -10.00 -0.67 12.92
C SER A 15 -10.28 0.68 12.24
N LEU A 16 -9.37 1.19 11.41
CA LEU A 16 -9.60 2.40 10.62
C LEU A 16 -10.65 2.14 9.54
N ASP A 17 -11.42 3.19 9.24
CA ASP A 17 -12.34 3.20 8.11
C ASP A 17 -11.56 3.17 6.80
N SER A 18 -11.94 2.26 5.91
CA SER A 18 -11.20 2.00 4.66
C SER A 18 -11.28 3.18 3.71
N ALA A 19 -12.42 3.87 3.64
CA ALA A 19 -12.57 5.08 2.81
C ALA A 19 -11.74 6.25 3.36
N ALA A 20 -11.62 6.38 4.68
CA ALA A 20 -10.73 7.37 5.29
C ALA A 20 -9.25 7.08 5.00
N VAL A 21 -8.83 5.81 5.01
CA VAL A 21 -7.45 5.41 4.65
C VAL A 21 -7.18 5.67 3.17
N ASP A 22 -8.10 5.27 2.28
CA ASP A 22 -8.00 5.50 0.84
C ASP A 22 -7.91 6.99 0.50
N GLY A 23 -8.80 7.82 1.08
CA GLY A 23 -8.77 9.27 0.91
C GLY A 23 -7.52 9.95 1.50
N ALA A 24 -6.84 9.30 2.45
CA ALA A 24 -5.59 9.77 3.04
C ALA A 24 -4.34 9.13 2.41
N SER A 25 -4.47 8.28 1.39
CA SER A 25 -3.36 7.55 0.78
C SER A 25 -2.18 8.46 0.38
N ASN A 26 -2.46 9.61 -0.24
CA ASN A 26 -1.43 10.60 -0.60
C ASN A 26 -0.67 11.17 0.61
N ASP A 27 -1.37 11.40 1.74
CA ASP A 27 -0.74 11.86 2.99
C ASP A 27 0.12 10.78 3.63
N LEU A 28 -0.19 9.51 3.35
CA LEU A 28 0.47 8.33 3.91
C LEU A 28 1.64 7.85 3.02
N ALA A 29 1.64 8.24 1.75
CA ALA A 29 2.57 7.80 0.71
C ALA A 29 4.06 8.01 1.05
N SER A 30 4.38 9.00 1.89
CA SER A 30 5.75 9.33 2.28
C SER A 30 6.06 9.10 3.77
N VAL A 31 5.21 8.37 4.49
CA VAL A 31 5.39 8.14 5.93
C VAL A 31 6.44 7.06 6.17
N THR A 32 7.50 7.40 6.90
CA THR A 32 8.69 6.54 7.05
C THR A 32 8.71 5.66 8.30
N CYS A 33 7.76 5.85 9.20
CA CYS A 33 7.69 5.14 10.49
C CYS A 33 6.94 3.80 10.42
N LEU A 34 6.39 3.45 9.24
CA LEU A 34 5.53 2.30 9.05
C LEU A 34 6.36 1.02 8.87
N THR A 35 5.98 -0.04 9.58
CA THR A 35 6.51 -1.39 9.41
C THR A 35 5.81 -2.10 8.26
N SER A 36 6.41 -3.17 7.74
CA SER A 36 5.78 -4.00 6.68
C SER A 36 4.40 -4.53 7.10
N GLU A 37 4.19 -4.89 8.37
CA GLU A 37 2.88 -5.33 8.86
C GLU A 37 1.84 -4.21 8.81
N GLN A 38 2.20 -2.99 9.22
CA GLN A 38 1.32 -1.83 9.15
C GLN A 38 0.99 -1.46 7.70
N LEU A 39 1.98 -1.52 6.81
CA LEU A 39 1.79 -1.29 5.38
C LEU A 39 0.83 -2.32 4.78
N ILE A 40 0.92 -3.61 5.15
CA ILE A 40 -0.03 -4.63 4.70
C ILE A 40 -1.45 -4.28 5.14
N VAL A 41 -1.65 -3.86 6.39
CA VAL A 41 -2.99 -3.47 6.88
C VAL A 41 -3.53 -2.27 6.12
N LEU A 42 -2.73 -1.22 5.94
CA LEU A 42 -3.16 0.00 5.24
C LEU A 42 -3.39 -0.25 3.74
N ALA A 43 -2.55 -1.04 3.09
CA ALA A 43 -2.73 -1.41 1.69
C ALA A 43 -4.00 -2.25 1.50
N ASN A 44 -4.30 -3.19 2.40
CA ASN A 44 -5.55 -3.94 2.35
C ASN A 44 -6.78 -3.02 2.49
N LYS A 45 -6.72 -1.98 3.32
CA LYS A 45 -7.78 -0.98 3.43
C LYS A 45 -8.01 -0.22 2.12
N ILE A 46 -6.95 0.08 1.37
CA ILE A 46 -7.06 0.70 0.05
C ILE A 46 -7.71 -0.28 -0.93
N VAL A 47 -7.25 -1.54 -0.95
CA VAL A 47 -7.79 -2.59 -1.82
C VAL A 47 -9.26 -2.92 -1.49
N GLU A 48 -9.69 -2.81 -0.23
CA GLU A 48 -11.11 -2.94 0.15
C GLU A 48 -12.02 -1.90 -0.54
N VAL A 49 -11.49 -0.70 -0.81
CA VAL A 49 -12.23 0.39 -1.47
C VAL A 49 -12.09 0.33 -2.99
N GLN A 50 -10.87 0.12 -3.48
CA GLN A 50 -10.57 0.16 -4.92
C GLN A 50 -10.87 -1.17 -5.63
N GLY A 51 -11.07 -2.25 -4.87
CA GLY A 51 -11.23 -3.60 -5.41
C GLY A 51 -9.88 -4.32 -5.62
N THR A 52 -9.96 -5.60 -5.95
CA THR A 52 -8.79 -6.47 -6.13
C THR A 52 -8.34 -6.63 -7.57
N ASP A 53 -9.18 -6.28 -8.56
CA ASP A 53 -8.83 -6.34 -9.98
C ASP A 53 -8.12 -5.05 -10.39
N TRP A 54 -6.80 -5.14 -10.53
CA TRP A 54 -5.93 -4.00 -10.87
C TRP A 54 -5.40 -4.08 -12.30
N THR A 55 -5.98 -4.94 -13.15
CA THR A 55 -5.54 -5.14 -14.54
C THR A 55 -5.64 -3.86 -15.39
N SER A 56 -6.49 -2.92 -14.99
CA SER A 56 -6.70 -1.62 -15.65
C SER A 56 -6.25 -0.41 -14.81
N VAL A 57 -5.51 -0.65 -13.71
CA VAL A 57 -5.03 0.44 -12.85
C VAL A 57 -4.03 1.32 -13.59
N THR A 58 -4.08 2.63 -13.34
CA THR A 58 -3.16 3.57 -13.96
C THR A 58 -1.81 3.59 -13.24
N THR A 59 -0.74 3.94 -13.95
CA THR A 59 0.59 4.18 -13.35
C THR A 59 0.55 5.29 -12.31
N ASP A 60 -0.30 6.30 -12.50
CA ASP A 60 -0.43 7.42 -11.57
C ASP A 60 -1.05 6.96 -10.25
N THR A 61 -2.06 6.07 -10.31
CA THR A 61 -2.65 5.45 -9.11
C THR A 61 -1.58 4.70 -8.33
N VAL A 62 -0.79 3.85 -8.99
CA VAL A 62 0.27 3.06 -8.32
C VAL A 62 1.37 3.97 -7.76
N SER A 63 1.78 5.00 -8.49
CA SER A 63 2.77 5.98 -8.03
C SER A 63 2.30 6.77 -6.81
N ASN A 64 1.03 7.17 -6.79
CA ASN A 64 0.42 7.94 -5.69
C ASN A 64 0.35 7.17 -4.37
N LEU A 65 0.36 5.84 -4.39
CA LEU A 65 0.43 5.03 -3.17
C LEU A 65 1.74 5.22 -2.41
N GLY A 66 2.83 5.62 -3.10
CA GLY A 66 4.15 5.76 -2.49
C GLY A 66 4.58 4.50 -1.75
N ILE A 67 4.93 4.61 -0.47
CA ILE A 67 5.37 3.51 0.38
C ILE A 67 4.28 2.44 0.62
N LEU A 68 3.00 2.80 0.51
CA LEU A 68 1.87 1.88 0.72
C LEU A 68 1.85 0.75 -0.31
N ALA A 69 2.42 0.98 -1.50
CA ALA A 69 2.59 -0.07 -2.51
C ALA A 69 3.41 -1.26 -1.98
N GLY A 70 4.27 -1.05 -0.98
CA GLY A 70 5.05 -2.12 -0.35
C GLY A 70 4.20 -3.11 0.48
N GLY A 71 2.96 -2.75 0.80
CA GLY A 71 2.02 -3.61 1.51
C GLY A 71 1.00 -4.31 0.63
N LEU A 72 1.00 -4.09 -0.69
CA LEU A 72 -0.02 -4.63 -1.58
C LEU A 72 -0.05 -6.17 -1.54
N PRO A 73 -1.25 -6.77 -1.58
CA PRO A 73 -1.38 -8.22 -1.61
C PRO A 73 -0.84 -8.78 -2.94
N VAL A 74 -0.33 -10.01 -2.90
CA VAL A 74 0.26 -10.69 -4.08
C VAL A 74 -0.70 -10.70 -5.27
N SER A 75 -1.99 -10.97 -5.04
CA SER A 75 -2.99 -10.98 -6.11
C SER A 75 -3.10 -9.64 -6.86
N VAL A 76 -2.92 -8.51 -6.16
CA VAL A 76 -2.92 -7.18 -6.78
C VAL A 76 -1.61 -6.94 -7.52
N LEU A 77 -0.48 -7.39 -6.97
CA LEU A 77 0.83 -7.28 -7.62
C LEU A 77 0.89 -8.10 -8.92
N GLU A 78 0.22 -9.26 -8.96
CA GLU A 78 0.11 -10.12 -10.15
C GLU A 78 -0.68 -9.48 -11.31
N ASP A 79 -1.62 -8.58 -11.00
CA ASP A 79 -2.41 -7.85 -12.00
C ASP A 79 -1.63 -6.68 -12.64
N LEU A 80 -0.52 -6.26 -12.05
CA LEU A 80 0.23 -5.08 -12.51
C LEU A 80 1.03 -5.38 -13.80
N GLY A 81 0.85 -4.50 -14.79
CA GLY A 81 1.67 -4.49 -15.99
C GLY A 81 3.09 -3.93 -15.75
N PRO A 82 4.00 -4.06 -16.73
CA PRO A 82 5.38 -3.59 -16.61
C PRO A 82 5.51 -2.10 -16.24
N ASP A 83 4.66 -1.24 -16.80
CA ASP A 83 4.70 0.20 -16.53
C ASP A 83 4.22 0.51 -15.11
N GLN A 84 3.19 -0.19 -14.63
CA GLN A 84 2.72 -0.07 -13.25
C GLN A 84 3.81 -0.55 -12.28
N ILE A 85 4.45 -1.69 -12.54
CA ILE A 85 5.58 -2.17 -11.74
C ILE A 85 6.73 -1.15 -11.73
N ALA A 86 7.04 -0.53 -12.87
CA ALA A 86 8.06 0.51 -12.96
C ALA A 86 7.70 1.79 -12.19
N SER A 87 6.42 2.03 -11.93
CA SER A 87 5.93 3.17 -11.14
C SER A 87 6.00 2.95 -9.62
N ILE A 88 6.27 1.71 -9.16
CA ILE A 88 6.46 1.42 -7.74
C ILE A 88 7.75 2.08 -7.24
N THR A 89 7.62 2.87 -6.18
CA THR A 89 8.77 3.60 -5.62
C THR A 89 9.81 2.67 -4.99
N THR A 90 11.07 3.07 -4.99
CA THR A 90 12.14 2.32 -4.32
C THR A 90 11.91 2.15 -2.82
N ALA A 91 11.26 3.14 -2.19
CA ALA A 91 10.85 3.07 -0.78
C ALA A 91 9.82 1.96 -0.54
N ALA A 92 8.82 1.83 -1.43
CA ALA A 92 7.87 0.72 -1.38
C ALA A 92 8.58 -0.63 -1.56
N ILE A 93 9.45 -0.76 -2.57
CA ILE A 93 10.21 -2.00 -2.82
C ILE A 93 11.01 -2.42 -1.58
N ALA A 94 11.68 -1.48 -0.92
CA ALA A 94 12.44 -1.74 0.30
C ALA A 94 11.56 -2.17 1.49
N ALA A 95 10.27 -1.83 1.46
CA ALA A 95 9.32 -2.14 2.52
C ALA A 95 8.52 -3.43 2.27
N ILE A 96 8.57 -4.00 1.06
CA ILE A 96 7.91 -5.27 0.72
C ILE A 96 8.44 -6.38 1.62
N ASN A 97 7.51 -7.17 2.17
CA ASN A 97 7.88 -8.36 2.94
C ASN A 97 8.68 -9.32 2.03
N PRO A 98 9.89 -9.76 2.42
CA PRO A 98 10.69 -10.65 1.58
C PRO A 98 9.98 -11.96 1.18
N ASN A 99 9.04 -12.43 2.02
CA ASN A 99 8.25 -13.62 1.73
C ASN A 99 7.25 -13.44 0.59
N THR A 100 6.95 -12.19 0.20
CA THR A 100 6.09 -11.89 -0.97
C THR A 100 6.64 -12.49 -2.26
N PHE A 101 7.97 -12.62 -2.39
CA PHE A 101 8.63 -13.17 -3.57
C PHE A 101 9.28 -14.54 -3.35
N ALA A 102 9.09 -15.14 -2.17
CA ALA A 102 9.80 -16.36 -1.77
C ALA A 102 9.17 -17.67 -2.30
N THR A 103 8.48 -17.61 -3.45
CA THR A 103 7.87 -18.78 -4.10
C THR A 103 8.88 -19.64 -4.83
#